data_AF-A0A1Y5S432-F1
#
_entry.id   AF-A0A1Y5S432-F1
#
_cell.length_a   1.000
_cell.length_b   1.000
_cell.length_c   1.000
_cell.angle_alpha   90.00
_cell.angle_beta   90.00
_cell.angle_gamma   90.00
#
_symmetry.space_group_name_H-M   'P 1'
#
loop_
_entity.id
_entity.type
_entity.pdbx_description
1 polymer ?
#
loop_
_entity_poly.entity_id
_entity_poly.type
_entity_poly.pdbx_seq_one_letter_code
_entity_poly.pdbx_strand_id
1 'polypeptide(L)'
;MRLRAFAIGIGVIAAGPSVAGLAVCNDTTVLHSVAIGYKSDGDWFSQGWWNIEPDQCATVLAGDLANRYYYLLAKADAWEFDHGGVGFCILNDVFDITGDQDCEGRGYARGQFLELDTGKSAKDHVTYIAAVSRPEKQSEPAFVPPGVYGEPYSAAGNFQSCSVESGQRVCSLFAEGFQIFFREDGREGEGAFDFVDRFRPGSPVIVHGDLESVYDRSADLVPYKLFARGWEEEDEVLRDMQGKWQSRDDAAAGLTLEGSLLDHTYDGQVVDSVSIRVSSTCNDYTEGGPYLIMQAGGDPEATCYGDLQVDGPFLDMVYLPRGNILRYQRAD
;
A
#
# COMPACT_ATOMS: atom_id res chain seq x y z
N MET A 1 -21.49 22.56 -61.55
CA MET A 1 -21.74 21.16 -61.18
C MET A 1 -20.45 20.35 -61.33
N ARG A 2 -19.69 20.15 -60.25
CA ARG A 2 -18.66 19.10 -60.11
C ARG A 2 -18.59 18.68 -58.64
N LEU A 3 -19.20 17.55 -58.32
CA LEU A 3 -19.16 16.92 -56.98
C LEU A 3 -17.72 16.48 -56.67
N ARG A 4 -17.22 16.76 -55.46
CA ARG A 4 -16.03 16.12 -54.89
C ARG A 4 -16.50 15.02 -53.93
N ALA A 5 -16.19 13.77 -54.25
CA ALA A 5 -16.47 12.62 -53.41
C ALA A 5 -15.55 12.62 -52.18
N PHE A 6 -16.13 12.46 -50.99
CA PHE A 6 -15.40 12.22 -49.74
C PHE A 6 -15.24 10.70 -49.59
N ALA A 7 -14.00 10.21 -49.60
CA ALA A 7 -13.68 8.82 -49.31
C ALA A 7 -13.67 8.60 -47.79
N ILE A 8 -14.50 7.68 -47.31
CA ILE A 8 -14.52 7.22 -45.92
C ILE A 8 -13.37 6.23 -45.76
N GLY A 9 -12.33 6.62 -45.02
CA GLY A 9 -11.22 5.75 -44.63
C GLY A 9 -11.67 4.82 -43.51
N ILE A 10 -11.73 3.51 -43.80
CA ILE A 10 -11.95 2.45 -42.82
C ILE A 10 -10.64 2.28 -42.04
N GLY A 11 -10.64 2.62 -40.75
CA GLY A 11 -9.52 2.36 -39.85
C GLY A 11 -9.45 0.87 -39.53
N VAL A 12 -8.31 0.25 -39.85
CA VAL A 12 -8.00 -1.12 -39.45
C VAL A 12 -7.63 -1.11 -37.97
N ILE A 13 -8.47 -1.72 -37.13
CA ILE A 13 -8.16 -2.00 -35.73
C ILE A 13 -7.19 -3.20 -35.74
N ALA A 14 -5.97 -2.98 -35.27
CA ALA A 14 -5.01 -4.07 -35.07
C ALA A 14 -5.48 -4.95 -33.90
N ALA A 15 -5.87 -6.19 -34.19
CA ALA A 15 -6.03 -7.22 -33.17
C ALA A 15 -4.65 -7.54 -32.59
N GLY A 16 -4.51 -7.45 -31.26
CA GLY A 16 -3.29 -7.86 -30.56
C GLY A 16 -2.97 -9.35 -30.80
N PRO A 17 -1.72 -9.77 -30.60
CA PRO A 17 -1.33 -11.17 -30.76
C PRO A 17 -2.18 -12.03 -29.81
N SER A 18 -2.97 -12.95 -30.37
CA SER A 18 -3.64 -13.98 -29.60
C SER A 18 -2.58 -14.93 -29.07
N VAL A 19 -2.29 -14.87 -27.77
CA VAL A 19 -1.44 -15.86 -27.12
C VAL A 19 -2.28 -17.13 -26.97
N ALA A 20 -2.07 -18.11 -27.85
CA ALA A 20 -2.68 -19.43 -27.71
C ALA A 20 -2.03 -20.16 -26.51
N GLY A 21 -2.84 -20.57 -25.53
CA GLY A 21 -2.34 -21.27 -24.34
C GLY A 21 -3.10 -20.99 -23.05
N LEU A 22 -2.60 -21.58 -21.97
CA LEU A 22 -3.05 -21.33 -20.60
C LEU A 22 -2.08 -20.35 -19.95
N ALA A 23 -2.60 -19.21 -19.51
CA ALA A 23 -1.85 -18.22 -18.73
C ALA A 23 -2.40 -18.12 -17.30
N VAL A 24 -1.50 -17.90 -16.37
CA VAL A 24 -1.81 -17.62 -14.96
C VAL A 24 -1.32 -16.21 -14.66
N CYS A 25 -2.21 -15.36 -14.16
CA CYS A 25 -1.91 -13.99 -13.74
C CYS A 25 -1.90 -13.91 -12.21
N ASN A 26 -0.84 -13.33 -11.65
CA ASN A 26 -0.75 -13.07 -10.22
C ASN A 26 -1.30 -11.66 -9.92
N ASP A 27 -2.59 -11.60 -9.60
CA ASP A 27 -3.31 -10.41 -9.13
C ASP A 27 -3.33 -10.33 -7.59
N THR A 28 -2.37 -10.94 -6.92
CA THR A 28 -2.15 -10.85 -5.46
C THR A 28 -0.97 -9.94 -5.11
N THR A 29 -0.73 -9.74 -3.83
CA THR A 29 0.33 -8.85 -3.32
C THR A 29 1.67 -9.54 -3.04
N VAL A 30 1.79 -10.85 -3.29
CA VAL A 30 3.01 -11.64 -3.03
C VAL A 30 3.37 -12.52 -4.22
N LEU A 31 4.66 -12.89 -4.33
CA LEU A 31 5.12 -13.87 -5.31
C LEU A 31 4.39 -15.21 -5.10
N HIS A 32 3.94 -15.81 -6.19
CA HIS A 32 3.38 -17.16 -6.19
C HIS A 32 4.19 -18.09 -7.11
N SER A 33 4.49 -19.30 -6.61
CA SER A 33 5.01 -20.41 -7.40
C SER A 33 3.86 -21.30 -7.86
N VAL A 34 3.72 -21.50 -9.17
CA VAL A 34 2.61 -22.27 -9.75
C VAL A 34 3.08 -23.52 -10.49
N ALA A 35 2.23 -24.54 -10.51
CA ALA A 35 2.38 -25.77 -11.28
C ALA A 35 1.07 -26.11 -11.99
N ILE A 36 1.15 -26.79 -13.14
CA ILE A 36 -0.01 -27.21 -13.92
C ILE A 36 0.00 -28.72 -14.17
N GLY A 37 -1.16 -29.35 -14.01
CA GLY A 37 -1.45 -30.72 -14.39
C GLY A 37 -2.43 -30.78 -15.55
N TYR A 38 -2.25 -31.72 -16.47
CA TYR A 38 -3.11 -31.89 -17.65
C TYR A 38 -3.00 -33.27 -18.25
N LYS A 39 -3.93 -33.62 -19.13
CA LYS A 39 -3.91 -34.89 -19.87
C LYS A 39 -3.40 -34.68 -21.28
N SER A 40 -2.49 -35.51 -21.76
CA SER A 40 -2.06 -35.53 -23.16
C SER A 40 -1.83 -36.96 -23.62
N ASP A 41 -2.25 -37.29 -24.84
CA ASP A 41 -2.02 -38.61 -25.47
C ASP A 41 -2.43 -39.83 -24.60
N GLY A 42 -3.41 -39.64 -23.71
CA GLY A 42 -3.90 -40.68 -22.80
C GLY A 42 -3.25 -40.68 -21.42
N ASP A 43 -2.11 -40.02 -21.26
CA ASP A 43 -1.34 -39.94 -20.03
C ASP A 43 -1.56 -38.62 -19.27
N TRP A 44 -1.35 -38.66 -17.96
CA TRP A 44 -1.35 -37.48 -17.11
C TRP A 44 0.04 -36.86 -17.05
N PHE A 45 0.11 -35.54 -17.02
CA PHE A 45 1.35 -34.77 -16.89
C PHE A 45 1.20 -33.72 -15.81
N SER A 46 2.31 -33.39 -15.16
CA SER A 46 2.41 -32.26 -14.25
C SER A 46 3.77 -31.60 -14.36
N GLN A 47 3.78 -30.28 -14.47
CA GLN A 47 4.97 -29.45 -14.67
C GLN A 47 4.91 -28.19 -13.80
N GLY A 48 6.08 -27.68 -13.43
CA GLY A 48 6.26 -26.53 -12.53
C GLY A 48 7.76 -26.29 -12.27
N TRP A 49 8.21 -25.31 -11.50
CA TRP A 49 7.46 -24.18 -10.96
C TRP A 49 7.66 -22.96 -11.85
N TRP A 50 6.60 -22.22 -12.10
CA TRP A 50 6.70 -20.83 -12.58
C TRP A 50 6.56 -19.91 -11.38
N ASN A 51 7.55 -19.05 -11.17
CA ASN A 51 7.47 -17.98 -10.18
C ASN A 51 6.89 -16.74 -10.85
N ILE A 52 5.75 -16.27 -10.37
CA ILE A 52 5.01 -15.15 -10.93
C ILE A 52 4.99 -14.04 -9.88
N GLU A 53 5.68 -12.94 -10.15
CA GLU A 53 5.68 -11.74 -9.29
C GLU A 53 4.29 -11.05 -9.28
N PRO A 54 3.98 -10.21 -8.29
CA PRO A 54 2.76 -9.39 -8.30
C PRO A 54 2.57 -8.62 -9.61
N ASP A 55 1.33 -8.54 -10.07
CA ASP A 55 0.90 -7.87 -11.31
C ASP A 55 1.53 -8.42 -12.61
N GLN A 56 2.10 -9.63 -12.56
CA GLN A 56 2.65 -10.31 -13.74
C GLN A 56 1.80 -11.53 -14.15
N CYS A 57 1.93 -11.95 -15.41
CA CYS A 57 1.34 -13.18 -15.92
C CYS A 57 2.40 -14.08 -16.54
N ALA A 58 2.22 -15.40 -16.43
CA ALA A 58 3.05 -16.40 -17.10
C ALA A 58 2.20 -17.36 -17.92
N THR A 59 2.66 -17.68 -19.15
CA THR A 59 2.09 -18.76 -19.95
C THR A 59 2.62 -20.10 -19.42
N VAL A 60 1.77 -20.86 -18.74
CA VAL A 60 2.12 -22.14 -18.10
C VAL A 60 1.91 -23.34 -19.02
N LEU A 61 1.15 -23.17 -20.10
CA LEU A 61 1.03 -24.14 -21.19
C LEU A 61 0.89 -23.38 -22.51
N ALA A 62 1.80 -23.60 -23.46
CA ALA A 62 1.78 -22.93 -24.75
C ALA A 62 0.99 -23.72 -25.80
N GLY A 63 0.35 -23.00 -26.73
CA GLY A 63 -0.40 -23.59 -27.85
C GLY A 63 -1.87 -23.83 -27.54
N ASP A 64 -2.63 -24.22 -28.58
CA ASP A 64 -4.07 -24.45 -28.47
C ASP A 64 -4.40 -25.47 -27.37
N LEU A 65 -5.29 -25.09 -26.45
CA LEU A 65 -5.80 -25.99 -25.43
C LEU A 65 -6.54 -27.19 -26.07
N ALA A 66 -6.11 -28.40 -25.72
CA ALA A 66 -6.67 -29.65 -26.22
C ALA A 66 -7.76 -30.23 -25.30
N ASN A 67 -7.74 -29.85 -24.01
CA ASN A 67 -8.67 -30.31 -22.99
C ASN A 67 -9.60 -29.18 -22.53
N ARG A 68 -10.72 -29.56 -21.90
CA ARG A 68 -11.60 -28.65 -21.15
C ARG A 68 -11.11 -28.42 -19.72
N TYR A 69 -10.48 -29.42 -19.11
CA TYR A 69 -10.05 -29.37 -17.72
C TYR A 69 -8.54 -29.40 -17.63
N TYR A 70 -8.00 -28.45 -16.86
CA TYR A 70 -6.60 -28.36 -16.47
C TYR A 70 -6.55 -28.26 -14.95
N TYR A 71 -5.40 -28.50 -14.34
CA TYR A 71 -5.28 -28.56 -12.89
C TYR A 71 -4.20 -27.60 -12.44
N LEU A 72 -4.53 -26.64 -11.58
CA LEU A 72 -3.60 -25.62 -11.09
C LEU A 72 -3.21 -25.91 -9.64
N LEU A 73 -1.95 -25.72 -9.31
CA LEU A 73 -1.46 -25.62 -7.94
C LEU A 73 -0.70 -24.30 -7.82
N ALA A 74 -1.01 -23.49 -6.82
CA ALA A 74 -0.23 -22.32 -6.45
C ALA A 74 0.29 -22.45 -5.01
N LYS A 75 1.46 -21.89 -4.75
CA LYS A 75 2.08 -21.81 -3.43
C LYS A 75 2.63 -20.40 -3.22
N ALA A 76 2.41 -19.85 -2.04
CA ALA A 76 3.06 -18.65 -1.55
C ALA A 76 3.17 -18.73 -0.02
N ASP A 77 4.16 -18.05 0.55
CA ASP A 77 4.38 -18.04 1.99
C ASP A 77 3.22 -17.36 2.72
N ALA A 78 2.67 -18.01 3.75
CA ALA A 78 1.51 -17.55 4.51
C ALA A 78 0.23 -17.34 3.66
N TRP A 79 0.06 -18.13 2.60
CA TRP A 79 -1.15 -18.14 1.76
C TRP A 79 -1.71 -19.56 1.63
N GLU A 80 -3.03 -19.65 1.72
CA GLU A 80 -3.79 -20.88 1.54
C GLU A 80 -4.36 -20.92 0.12
N PHE A 81 -4.03 -21.98 -0.62
CA PHE A 81 -4.57 -22.25 -1.95
C PHE A 81 -5.79 -23.17 -1.87
N ASP A 82 -6.90 -22.77 -2.48
CA ASP A 82 -8.08 -23.59 -2.63
C ASP A 82 -7.77 -24.76 -3.56
N HIS A 83 -7.68 -25.98 -3.02
CA HIS A 83 -7.42 -27.18 -3.81
C HIS A 83 -8.70 -28.01 -4.02
N GLY A 84 -8.81 -28.64 -5.18
CA GLY A 84 -9.93 -29.53 -5.53
C GLY A 84 -9.77 -30.97 -5.02
N GLY A 85 -8.69 -31.27 -4.30
CA GLY A 85 -8.36 -32.63 -3.85
C GLY A 85 -7.84 -33.57 -4.95
N VAL A 86 -7.53 -33.04 -6.13
CA VAL A 86 -6.98 -33.80 -7.25
C VAL A 86 -5.45 -33.80 -7.13
N GLY A 87 -4.85 -34.99 -7.01
CA GLY A 87 -3.42 -35.10 -6.71
C GLY A 87 -2.55 -35.44 -7.92
N PHE A 88 -1.48 -34.67 -8.15
CA PHE A 88 -0.42 -34.95 -9.12
C PHE A 88 0.95 -35.05 -8.42
N CYS A 89 1.93 -35.65 -9.11
CA CYS A 89 3.29 -35.75 -8.59
C CYS A 89 4.05 -34.44 -8.81
N ILE A 90 4.79 -33.99 -7.79
CA ILE A 90 5.55 -32.73 -7.83
C ILE A 90 6.96 -32.92 -7.25
N LEU A 91 7.85 -32.00 -7.60
CA LEU A 91 9.16 -31.83 -6.96
C LEU A 91 9.27 -30.42 -6.35
N ASN A 92 10.27 -30.22 -5.50
CA ASN A 92 10.57 -28.89 -4.94
C ASN A 92 11.26 -27.98 -5.97
N ASP A 93 12.12 -28.55 -6.83
CA ASP A 93 12.74 -27.86 -7.96
C ASP A 93 11.85 -27.91 -9.21
N VAL A 94 12.24 -27.20 -10.28
CA VAL A 94 11.60 -27.25 -11.60
C VAL A 94 11.49 -28.70 -12.11
N PHE A 95 10.32 -29.07 -12.61
CA PHE A 95 9.95 -30.43 -12.97
C PHE A 95 8.99 -30.49 -14.15
N ASP A 96 9.02 -31.66 -14.80
CA ASP A 96 8.06 -32.14 -15.78
C ASP A 96 7.94 -33.66 -15.57
N ILE A 97 6.77 -34.13 -15.15
CA ILE A 97 6.53 -35.50 -14.70
C ILE A 97 5.35 -36.09 -15.46
N THR A 98 5.57 -37.26 -16.06
CA THR A 98 4.51 -38.12 -16.60
C THR A 98 3.94 -39.05 -15.53
N GLY A 99 2.63 -39.21 -15.48
CA GLY A 99 1.90 -40.08 -14.56
C GLY A 99 1.64 -39.47 -13.19
N ASP A 100 0.41 -39.62 -12.69
CA ASP A 100 -0.11 -39.08 -11.42
C ASP A 100 -0.17 -40.11 -10.27
N GLN A 101 0.29 -41.33 -10.53
CA GLN A 101 0.24 -42.49 -9.62
C GLN A 101 1.60 -42.75 -8.96
N ASP A 102 1.55 -43.35 -7.77
CA ASP A 102 2.71 -43.78 -6.96
C ASP A 102 3.81 -42.71 -6.81
N CYS A 103 3.41 -41.46 -6.54
CA CYS A 103 4.36 -40.34 -6.47
C CYS A 103 5.48 -40.62 -5.46
N GLU A 104 5.13 -41.06 -4.25
CA GLU A 104 6.10 -41.32 -3.18
C GLU A 104 7.02 -42.50 -3.50
N GLY A 105 6.49 -43.59 -4.05
CA GLY A 105 7.29 -44.76 -4.49
C GLY A 105 8.27 -44.42 -5.63
N ARG A 106 7.95 -43.38 -6.41
CA ARG A 106 8.80 -42.82 -7.47
C ARG A 106 9.73 -41.70 -7.00
N GLY A 107 9.70 -41.35 -5.71
CA GLY A 107 10.56 -40.30 -5.12
C GLY A 107 10.03 -38.87 -5.31
N TYR A 108 8.75 -38.71 -5.64
CA TYR A 108 8.07 -37.42 -5.77
C TYR A 108 7.17 -37.15 -4.56
N ALA A 109 6.86 -35.88 -4.32
CA ALA A 109 5.78 -35.51 -3.41
C ALA A 109 4.43 -35.50 -4.15
N ARG A 110 3.32 -35.51 -3.40
CA ARG A 110 1.98 -35.35 -3.95
C ARG A 110 1.47 -33.93 -3.72
N GLY A 111 1.23 -33.18 -4.79
CA GLY A 111 0.61 -31.86 -4.75
C GLY A 111 -0.90 -31.95 -4.90
N GLN A 112 -1.65 -31.06 -4.24
CA GLN A 112 -3.11 -30.97 -4.34
C GLN A 112 -3.49 -29.83 -5.28
N PHE A 113 -4.13 -30.15 -6.40
CA PHE A 113 -4.45 -29.20 -7.46
C PHE A 113 -5.95 -28.88 -7.47
N LEU A 114 -6.28 -27.70 -8.01
CA LEU A 114 -7.62 -27.23 -8.30
C LEU A 114 -7.95 -27.47 -9.78
N GLU A 115 -9.13 -28.01 -10.07
CA GLU A 115 -9.62 -28.15 -11.44
C GLU A 115 -10.05 -26.79 -12.01
N LEU A 116 -9.48 -26.42 -13.15
CA LEU A 116 -9.85 -25.28 -13.97
C LEU A 116 -10.72 -25.78 -15.13
N ASP A 117 -11.95 -25.26 -15.24
CA ASP A 117 -12.80 -25.48 -16.41
C ASP A 117 -12.59 -24.36 -17.43
N THR A 118 -11.86 -24.66 -18.49
CA THR A 118 -11.59 -23.71 -19.58
C THR A 118 -12.73 -23.65 -20.59
N GLY A 119 -13.74 -24.53 -20.49
CA GLY A 119 -14.81 -24.67 -21.47
C GLY A 119 -14.48 -25.66 -22.59
N LYS A 120 -15.53 -26.15 -23.27
CA LYS A 120 -15.44 -27.31 -24.19
C LYS A 120 -14.60 -27.09 -25.45
N SER A 121 -14.43 -25.85 -25.88
CA SER A 121 -13.78 -25.50 -27.16
C SER A 121 -12.84 -24.31 -27.03
N ALA A 122 -12.42 -23.97 -25.81
CA ALA A 122 -11.48 -22.88 -25.60
C ALA A 122 -10.13 -23.25 -26.21
N LYS A 123 -9.50 -22.25 -26.85
CA LYS A 123 -8.17 -22.35 -27.44
C LYS A 123 -7.11 -21.72 -26.55
N ASP A 124 -7.53 -20.79 -25.74
CA ASP A 124 -6.77 -20.08 -24.72
C ASP A 124 -7.60 -19.95 -23.43
N HIS A 125 -6.92 -19.71 -22.32
CA HIS A 125 -7.56 -19.41 -21.04
C HIS A 125 -6.61 -18.61 -20.15
N VAL A 126 -7.16 -17.66 -19.40
CA VAL A 126 -6.44 -16.91 -18.38
C VAL A 126 -7.13 -17.15 -17.05
N THR A 127 -6.35 -17.54 -16.05
CA THR A 127 -6.81 -17.65 -14.66
C THR A 127 -6.04 -16.69 -13.77
N TYR A 128 -6.68 -16.26 -12.69
CA TYR A 128 -6.17 -15.25 -11.77
C TYR A 128 -6.01 -15.89 -10.39
N ILE A 129 -4.84 -15.69 -9.77
CA ILE A 129 -4.47 -16.38 -8.53
C ILE A 129 -5.36 -15.93 -7.36
N ALA A 130 -5.76 -14.66 -7.28
CA ALA A 130 -6.58 -14.14 -6.18
C ALA A 130 -7.97 -14.79 -6.09
N ALA A 131 -8.44 -15.43 -7.17
CA ALA A 131 -9.71 -16.16 -7.17
C ALA A 131 -9.64 -17.50 -6.40
N VAL A 132 -8.43 -18.01 -6.16
CA VAL A 132 -8.18 -19.39 -5.69
C VAL A 132 -7.05 -19.48 -4.65
N SER A 133 -6.46 -18.36 -4.27
CA SER A 133 -5.42 -18.25 -3.25
C SER A 133 -5.74 -17.05 -2.37
N ARG A 134 -5.68 -17.22 -1.06
CA ARG A 134 -5.95 -16.17 -0.07
C ARG A 134 -4.87 -16.19 1.01
N PRO A 135 -4.55 -15.06 1.67
CA PRO A 135 -3.68 -15.07 2.83
C PRO A 135 -4.19 -16.10 3.84
N GLU A 136 -3.31 -16.96 4.35
CA GLU A 136 -3.62 -17.72 5.55
C GLU A 136 -4.03 -16.71 6.62
N LYS A 137 -5.08 -17.04 7.38
CA LYS A 137 -5.52 -16.20 8.47
C LYS A 137 -4.34 -16.04 9.41
N GLN A 138 -3.64 -14.90 9.33
CA GLN A 138 -2.51 -14.61 10.19
C GLN A 138 -2.96 -14.86 11.62
N SER A 139 -2.26 -15.73 12.34
CA SER A 139 -2.34 -15.72 13.80
C SER A 139 -2.20 -14.27 14.20
N GLU A 140 -3.13 -13.75 15.00
CA GLU A 140 -2.97 -12.41 15.58
C GLU A 140 -1.52 -12.33 16.10
N PRO A 141 -0.71 -11.33 15.65
CA PRO A 141 0.67 -11.21 16.09
C PRO A 141 0.72 -11.29 17.62
N ALA A 142 1.79 -11.86 18.19
CA ALA A 142 1.89 -12.17 19.61
C ALA A 142 1.26 -11.05 20.46
N PHE A 143 0.12 -11.33 21.08
CA PHE A 143 -0.65 -10.35 21.84
C PHE A 143 0.21 -9.88 23.02
N VAL A 144 0.71 -8.66 22.95
CA VAL A 144 1.27 -7.96 24.11
C VAL A 144 0.07 -7.40 24.88
N PRO A 145 -0.18 -7.84 26.14
CA PRO A 145 -1.29 -7.31 26.91
C PRO A 145 -1.18 -5.78 27.04
N PRO A 146 -2.24 -5.02 26.73
CA PRO A 146 -2.25 -3.59 26.97
C PRO A 146 -1.95 -3.26 28.44
N GLY A 147 -1.12 -2.25 28.68
CA GLY A 147 -0.80 -1.75 30.02
C GLY A 147 0.46 -2.34 30.67
N VAL A 148 1.30 -3.05 29.92
CA VAL A 148 2.56 -3.62 30.42
C VAL A 148 3.65 -2.56 30.56
N TYR A 149 3.69 -1.59 29.64
CA TYR A 149 4.74 -0.57 29.56
C TYR A 149 4.24 0.86 29.79
N GLY A 150 2.94 1.04 29.98
CA GLY A 150 2.34 2.37 30.14
C GLY A 150 0.81 2.35 30.14
N GLU A 151 0.17 3.46 29.79
CA GLU A 151 -1.28 3.51 29.63
C GLU A 151 -1.69 3.02 28.23
N PRO A 152 -2.65 2.08 28.11
CA PRO A 152 -3.15 1.64 26.81
C PRO A 152 -3.63 2.80 25.94
N TYR A 153 -3.09 2.88 24.73
CA TYR A 153 -3.34 3.98 23.81
C TYR A 153 -3.61 3.49 22.39
N SER A 154 -4.51 4.20 21.72
CA SER A 154 -4.89 3.94 20.35
C SER A 154 -5.29 5.24 19.69
N ALA A 155 -4.63 5.61 18.60
CA ALA A 155 -4.99 6.81 17.86
C ALA A 155 -4.75 6.67 16.36
N ALA A 156 -5.57 7.39 15.60
CA ALA A 156 -5.30 7.68 14.20
C ALA A 156 -4.38 8.91 14.12
N GLY A 157 -3.44 8.88 13.18
CA GLY A 157 -2.48 9.94 13.00
C GLY A 157 -1.81 9.91 11.63
N ASN A 158 -0.78 10.73 11.48
CA ASN A 158 0.03 10.82 10.28
C ASN A 158 1.47 10.42 10.63
N PHE A 159 2.00 9.41 9.94
CA PHE A 159 3.38 8.99 10.11
C PHE A 159 4.34 10.12 9.71
N GLN A 160 5.38 10.37 10.50
CA GLN A 160 6.32 11.46 10.24
C GLN A 160 7.59 10.92 9.56
N SER A 161 8.41 10.16 10.29
CA SER A 161 9.67 9.62 9.78
C SER A 161 10.25 8.57 10.74
N CYS A 162 11.26 7.84 10.27
CA CYS A 162 12.17 7.08 11.11
C CYS A 162 13.60 7.58 10.93
N SER A 163 14.35 7.61 12.04
CA SER A 163 15.77 7.93 12.11
C SER A 163 16.51 6.82 12.87
N VAL A 164 17.84 6.84 12.80
CA VAL A 164 18.69 5.98 13.65
C VAL A 164 19.42 6.88 14.65
N GLU A 165 19.11 6.69 15.93
CA GLU A 165 19.71 7.44 17.04
C GLU A 165 20.52 6.48 17.91
N SER A 166 21.84 6.71 18.03
CA SER A 166 22.73 5.84 18.81
C SER A 166 22.64 4.34 18.44
N GLY A 167 22.35 4.04 17.16
CA GLY A 167 22.23 2.67 16.65
C GLY A 167 20.83 2.05 16.84
N GLN A 168 19.89 2.79 17.41
CA GLN A 168 18.50 2.36 17.59
C GLN A 168 17.59 3.06 16.57
N ARG A 169 16.67 2.31 15.98
CA ARG A 169 15.64 2.88 15.11
C ARG A 169 14.60 3.60 15.96
N VAL A 170 14.38 4.88 15.67
CA VAL A 170 13.39 5.73 16.33
C VAL A 170 12.45 6.24 15.25
N CYS A 171 11.16 6.00 15.41
CA CYS A 171 10.14 6.48 14.48
C CYS A 171 9.20 7.44 15.20
N SER A 172 8.54 8.30 14.44
CA SER A 172 7.54 9.21 14.99
C SER A 172 6.32 9.36 14.09
N LEU A 173 5.21 9.74 14.72
CA LEU A 173 3.95 10.11 14.08
C LEU A 173 3.31 11.29 14.81
N PHE A 174 2.42 12.01 14.14
CA PHE A 174 1.58 13.01 14.77
C PHE A 174 0.17 12.46 14.98
N ALA A 175 -0.33 12.52 16.21
CA ALA A 175 -1.70 12.13 16.56
C ALA A 175 -2.21 13.02 17.70
N GLU A 176 -3.47 13.43 17.63
CA GLU A 176 -4.15 14.21 18.69
C GLU A 176 -3.39 15.47 19.16
N GLY A 177 -2.57 16.06 18.28
CA GLY A 177 -1.76 17.25 18.60
C GLY A 177 -0.41 16.96 19.26
N PHE A 178 -0.03 15.69 19.41
CA PHE A 178 1.27 15.26 19.92
C PHE A 178 2.14 14.68 18.81
N GLN A 179 3.45 14.88 18.93
CA GLN A 179 4.44 14.06 18.23
C GLN A 179 4.77 12.84 19.09
N ILE A 180 4.33 11.67 18.66
CA ILE A 180 4.53 10.41 19.36
C ILE A 180 5.77 9.73 18.79
N PHE A 181 6.72 9.40 19.66
CA PHE A 181 7.95 8.69 19.34
C PHE A 181 7.87 7.24 19.81
N PHE A 182 8.38 6.32 19.01
CA PHE A 182 8.46 4.91 19.34
C PHE A 182 9.79 4.32 18.85
N ARG A 183 10.36 3.41 19.63
CA ARG A 183 11.72 2.87 19.42
C ARG A 183 11.65 1.38 19.20
N GLU A 184 12.50 0.89 18.30
CA GLU A 184 12.72 -0.54 18.11
C GLU A 184 13.70 -0.99 19.19
N ASP A 185 13.18 -1.45 20.33
CA ASP A 185 13.93 -1.74 21.55
C ASP A 185 13.65 -3.14 22.13
N GLY A 186 12.81 -3.92 21.45
CA GLY A 186 12.42 -5.28 21.80
C GLY A 186 11.19 -5.35 22.72
N ARG A 187 10.59 -4.21 23.10
CA ARG A 187 9.35 -4.17 23.89
C ARG A 187 8.08 -4.12 23.03
N GLU A 188 8.23 -3.71 21.78
CA GLU A 188 7.17 -3.64 20.78
C GLU A 188 6.52 -5.00 20.49
N GLY A 189 5.29 -4.95 19.96
CA GLY A 189 4.60 -6.13 19.44
C GLY A 189 5.29 -6.69 18.21
N GLU A 190 5.15 -8.00 18.00
CA GLU A 190 5.70 -8.68 16.83
C GLU A 190 5.18 -8.04 15.54
N GLY A 191 6.10 -7.61 14.67
CA GLY A 191 5.80 -6.95 13.41
C GLY A 191 5.35 -5.49 13.51
N ALA A 192 5.42 -4.85 14.68
CA ALA A 192 5.08 -3.43 14.85
C ALA A 192 5.90 -2.50 13.94
N PHE A 193 7.10 -2.93 13.54
CA PHE A 193 8.00 -2.19 12.65
C PHE A 193 8.02 -2.70 11.20
N ASP A 194 7.35 -3.81 10.86
CA ASP A 194 7.48 -4.48 9.53
C ASP A 194 7.11 -3.57 8.34
N PHE A 195 6.23 -2.60 8.57
CA PHE A 195 5.70 -1.73 7.52
C PHE A 195 6.17 -0.27 7.63
N VAL A 196 6.98 0.09 8.64
CA VAL A 196 7.35 1.50 8.87
C VAL A 196 8.10 2.09 7.68
N ASP A 197 8.96 1.29 7.03
CA ASP A 197 9.75 1.72 5.88
C ASP A 197 8.91 1.94 4.62
N ARG A 198 7.64 1.52 4.62
CA ARG A 198 6.70 1.75 3.51
C ARG A 198 5.91 3.04 3.67
N PHE A 199 5.88 3.62 4.86
CA PHE A 199 5.16 4.86 5.11
C PHE A 199 6.00 6.05 4.67
N ARG A 200 5.38 6.94 3.88
CA ARG A 200 5.92 8.27 3.57
C ARG A 200 5.51 9.26 4.67
N PRO A 201 6.25 10.35 4.89
CA PRO A 201 5.77 11.45 5.74
C PRO A 201 4.36 11.86 5.32
N GLY A 202 3.45 11.95 6.30
CA GLY A 202 2.03 12.28 6.12
C GLY A 202 1.12 11.07 5.93
N SER A 203 1.67 9.85 5.77
CA SER A 203 0.85 8.65 5.53
C SER A 203 -0.15 8.43 6.67
N PRO A 204 -1.44 8.21 6.37
CA PRO A 204 -2.45 8.00 7.40
C PRO A 204 -2.29 6.62 8.04
N VAL A 205 -2.12 6.60 9.36
CA VAL A 205 -1.87 5.37 10.14
C VAL A 205 -2.78 5.29 11.36
N ILE A 206 -2.94 4.08 11.89
CA ILE A 206 -3.43 3.83 13.24
C ILE A 206 -2.32 3.15 14.02
N VAL A 207 -2.05 3.67 15.22
CA VAL A 207 -1.11 3.09 16.17
C VAL A 207 -1.87 2.54 17.36
N HIS A 208 -1.49 1.34 17.78
CA HIS A 208 -1.86 0.78 19.08
C HIS A 208 -0.59 0.54 19.88
N GLY A 209 -0.61 0.85 21.17
CA GLY A 209 0.54 0.68 22.05
C GLY A 209 0.23 1.08 23.47
N ASP A 210 1.26 1.17 24.28
CA ASP A 210 1.22 1.81 25.58
C ASP A 210 1.95 3.16 25.53
N LEU A 211 1.29 4.22 26.01
CA LEU A 211 1.95 5.49 26.30
C LEU A 211 2.80 5.37 27.56
N GLU A 212 4.12 5.45 27.39
CA GLU A 212 5.10 5.31 28.47
C GLU A 212 5.38 6.64 29.18
N SER A 213 5.55 7.71 28.40
CA SER A 213 5.86 9.05 28.93
C SER A 213 5.16 10.10 28.09
N VAL A 214 4.50 11.05 28.76
CA VAL A 214 3.82 12.18 28.11
C VAL A 214 4.50 13.46 28.57
N TYR A 215 4.96 14.25 27.61
CA TYR A 215 5.53 15.57 27.81
C TYR A 215 4.53 16.63 27.31
N ASP A 216 4.92 17.89 27.28
CA ASP A 216 4.01 18.97 26.89
C ASP A 216 3.40 18.77 25.49
N ARG A 217 4.18 18.22 24.53
CA ARG A 217 3.77 18.02 23.13
C ARG A 217 4.34 16.81 22.42
N SER A 218 5.08 16.02 23.15
CA SER A 218 5.56 14.74 22.68
C SER A 218 5.16 13.66 23.65
N ALA A 219 5.15 12.43 23.16
CA ALA A 219 5.01 11.28 24.02
C ALA A 219 5.90 10.15 23.51
N ASP A 220 6.33 9.28 24.42
CA ASP A 220 6.96 8.01 24.09
C ASP A 220 5.90 6.91 24.15
N LEU A 221 5.88 6.05 23.13
CA LEU A 221 4.95 4.94 22.99
C LEU A 221 5.71 3.64 22.70
N VAL A 222 5.29 2.56 23.35
CA VAL A 222 5.69 1.19 23.01
C VAL A 222 4.62 0.59 22.09
N PRO A 223 4.88 0.41 20.78
CA PRO A 223 3.84 0.04 19.83
C PRO A 223 3.58 -1.46 19.83
N TYR A 224 2.33 -1.87 19.85
CA TYR A 224 1.92 -3.24 19.57
C TYR A 224 1.73 -3.47 18.07
N LYS A 225 1.20 -2.45 17.40
CA LYS A 225 0.88 -2.54 15.99
C LYS A 225 0.80 -1.15 15.40
N LEU A 226 1.33 -1.02 14.18
CA LEU A 226 1.17 0.16 13.33
C LEU A 226 0.73 -0.30 11.95
N PHE A 227 -0.35 0.25 11.44
CA PHE A 227 -0.84 -0.07 10.10
C PHE A 227 -1.41 1.16 9.40
N ALA A 228 -1.39 1.15 8.07
CA ALA A 228 -2.08 2.16 7.27
C ALA A 228 -3.58 2.12 7.55
N ARG A 229 -4.20 3.28 7.66
CA ARG A 229 -5.66 3.41 7.57
C ARG A 229 -6.07 3.87 6.18
N GLY A 230 -7.37 3.81 5.89
CA GLY A 230 -7.92 4.38 4.66
C GLY A 230 -7.66 5.89 4.59
N TRP A 231 -7.48 6.39 3.37
CA TRP A 231 -7.33 7.80 3.08
C TRP A 231 -8.68 8.51 3.19
N GLU A 232 -8.69 9.67 3.85
CA GLU A 232 -9.83 10.58 3.96
C GLU A 232 -9.53 11.88 3.20
N GLU A 233 -10.55 12.74 3.03
CA GLU A 233 -10.41 14.00 2.29
C GLU A 233 -9.29 14.89 2.87
N GLU A 234 -9.18 14.95 4.20
CA GLU A 234 -8.14 15.67 4.92
C GLU A 234 -6.73 15.16 4.62
N ASP A 235 -6.57 13.84 4.42
CA ASP A 235 -5.29 13.23 4.09
C ASP A 235 -4.85 13.55 2.66
N GLU A 236 -5.80 13.63 1.72
CA GLU A 236 -5.51 14.06 0.35
C GLU A 236 -5.00 15.50 0.33
N VAL A 237 -5.64 16.40 1.09
CA VAL A 237 -5.16 17.77 1.23
C VAL A 237 -3.76 17.81 1.83
N LEU A 238 -3.52 17.08 2.93
CA LEU A 238 -2.20 17.02 3.56
C LEU A 238 -1.12 16.51 2.60
N ARG A 239 -1.44 15.48 1.82
CA ARG A 239 -0.55 14.90 0.79
C ARG A 239 -0.23 15.92 -0.30
N ASP A 240 -1.23 16.64 -0.78
CA ASP A 240 -1.07 17.59 -1.86
C ASP A 240 -0.29 18.83 -1.39
N MET A 241 -0.38 19.16 -0.10
CA MET A 241 0.43 20.21 0.54
C MET A 241 1.90 19.86 0.76
N GLN A 242 2.31 18.59 0.66
CA GLN A 242 3.70 18.20 0.96
C GLN A 242 4.71 18.94 0.06
N GLY A 243 5.89 19.26 0.61
CA GLY A 243 7.01 19.86 -0.11
C GLY A 243 7.28 21.32 0.25
N LYS A 244 8.04 22.00 -0.61
CA LYS A 244 8.49 23.38 -0.41
C LYS A 244 7.61 24.37 -1.16
N TRP A 245 7.40 25.52 -0.54
CA TRP A 245 6.50 26.56 -1.01
C TRP A 245 7.10 27.93 -0.75
N GLN A 246 7.18 28.75 -1.78
CA GLN A 246 7.65 30.14 -1.72
C GLN A 246 6.45 31.07 -1.62
N SER A 247 6.47 32.05 -0.71
CA SER A 247 5.44 33.09 -0.66
C SER A 247 5.45 33.92 -1.94
N ARG A 248 4.26 34.22 -2.45
CA ARG A 248 4.06 35.08 -3.63
C ARG A 248 4.07 36.56 -3.28
N ASP A 249 3.92 36.88 -1.99
CA ASP A 249 3.91 38.26 -1.48
C ASP A 249 5.30 38.68 -0.94
N ASP A 250 6.14 37.73 -0.55
CA ASP A 250 7.52 37.95 -0.10
C ASP A 250 8.46 36.83 -0.58
N ALA A 251 9.39 37.16 -1.47
CA ALA A 251 10.34 36.20 -2.05
C ALA A 251 11.39 35.68 -1.05
N ALA A 252 11.54 36.30 0.13
CA ALA A 252 12.38 35.78 1.20
C ALA A 252 11.64 34.75 2.06
N ALA A 253 10.30 34.81 2.14
CA ALA A 253 9.50 33.99 3.05
C ALA A 253 8.97 32.72 2.37
N GLY A 254 9.10 31.55 3.00
CA GLY A 254 8.58 30.29 2.48
C GLY A 254 8.11 29.35 3.58
N LEU A 255 7.60 28.20 3.17
CA LEU A 255 7.25 27.10 4.06
C LEU A 255 7.72 25.76 3.47
N THR A 256 8.18 24.86 4.34
CA THR A 256 8.50 23.48 3.98
C THR A 256 7.62 22.56 4.81
N LEU A 257 6.82 21.73 4.15
CA LEU A 257 5.98 20.74 4.81
C LEU A 257 6.52 19.34 4.55
N GLU A 258 6.85 18.64 5.63
CA GLU A 258 7.18 17.21 5.61
C GLU A 258 6.32 16.49 6.65
N GLY A 259 5.46 15.59 6.19
CA GLY A 259 4.43 14.97 7.00
C GLY A 259 3.52 16.00 7.64
N SER A 260 3.52 16.04 8.97
CA SER A 260 2.74 16.99 9.76
C SER A 260 3.62 18.04 10.45
N LEU A 261 4.89 18.17 10.04
CA LEU A 261 5.80 19.21 10.49
C LEU A 261 5.92 20.29 9.41
N LEU A 262 5.55 21.52 9.75
CA LEU A 262 5.67 22.68 8.87
C LEU A 262 6.75 23.62 9.41
N ASP A 263 7.79 23.81 8.62
CA ASP A 263 8.84 24.78 8.87
C ASP A 263 8.53 26.09 8.14
N HIS A 264 8.42 27.18 8.88
CA HIS A 264 8.46 28.53 8.33
C HIS A 264 9.91 28.88 8.01
N THR A 265 10.14 29.41 6.82
CA THR A 265 11.48 29.76 6.35
C THR A 265 11.58 31.23 5.96
N TYR A 266 12.73 31.84 6.20
CA TYR A 266 13.08 33.19 5.74
C TYR A 266 14.52 33.18 5.21
N ASP A 267 14.72 33.66 3.98
CA ASP A 267 16.00 33.57 3.26
C ASP A 267 16.59 32.13 3.26
N GLY A 268 15.72 31.13 3.16
CA GLY A 268 16.07 29.71 3.16
C GLY A 268 16.46 29.11 4.52
N GLN A 269 16.41 29.90 5.59
CA GLN A 269 16.64 29.42 6.95
C GLN A 269 15.32 29.15 7.65
N VAL A 270 15.23 28.05 8.41
CA VAL A 270 14.07 27.78 9.27
C VAL A 270 14.06 28.83 10.40
N VAL A 271 12.96 29.58 10.48
CA VAL A 271 12.75 30.63 11.50
C VAL A 271 11.75 30.20 12.57
N ASP A 272 10.85 29.27 12.25
CA ASP A 272 9.89 28.69 13.17
C ASP A 272 9.45 27.30 12.66
N SER A 273 9.03 26.43 13.57
CA SER A 273 8.55 25.08 13.27
C SER A 273 7.27 24.80 14.05
N VAL A 274 6.24 24.37 13.34
CA VAL A 274 4.91 24.11 13.91
C VAL A 274 4.43 22.73 13.49
N SER A 275 3.70 22.06 14.37
CA SER A 275 2.97 20.85 13.96
C SER A 275 1.65 21.25 13.33
N ILE A 276 1.23 20.53 12.29
CA ILE A 276 -0.02 20.78 11.60
C ILE A 276 -0.95 19.57 11.61
N ARG A 277 -2.24 19.84 11.48
CA ARG A 277 -3.25 18.84 11.10
C ARG A 277 -4.29 19.46 10.18
N VAL A 278 -4.82 18.66 9.27
CA VAL A 278 -5.99 19.01 8.48
C VAL A 278 -7.22 18.42 9.16
N SER A 279 -8.29 19.20 9.27
CA SER A 279 -9.47 18.85 10.05
C SER A 279 -10.72 19.50 9.47
N SER A 280 -11.85 18.81 9.47
CA SER A 280 -13.15 19.38 9.10
C SER A 280 -13.65 20.49 10.02
N THR A 281 -13.07 20.63 11.22
CA THR A 281 -13.40 21.68 12.20
C THR A 281 -12.14 22.30 12.81
N CYS A 282 -12.21 23.58 13.23
CA CYS A 282 -11.15 24.23 13.98
C CYS A 282 -11.72 25.28 14.95
N ASN A 283 -11.46 25.15 16.26
CA ASN A 283 -12.03 26.03 17.29
C ASN A 283 -13.56 26.20 17.11
N ASP A 284 -14.05 27.44 16.98
CA ASP A 284 -15.47 27.73 16.75
C ASP A 284 -15.91 27.58 15.27
N TYR A 285 -14.99 27.26 14.36
CA TYR A 285 -15.26 27.08 12.94
C TYR A 285 -15.67 25.63 12.64
N THR A 286 -16.93 25.43 12.29
CA THR A 286 -17.53 24.10 12.03
C THR A 286 -18.10 23.93 10.62
N GLU A 287 -18.11 24.99 9.80
CA GLU A 287 -18.66 24.99 8.43
C GLU A 287 -17.65 25.58 7.42
N GLY A 288 -17.43 24.88 6.30
CA GLY A 288 -16.54 25.35 5.24
C GLY A 288 -15.07 24.92 5.39
N GLY A 289 -14.82 23.80 6.09
CA GLY A 289 -13.54 23.10 6.05
C GLY A 289 -13.24 22.48 4.66
N PRO A 290 -12.10 21.79 4.51
CA PRO A 290 -11.13 21.47 5.56
C PRO A 290 -10.33 22.69 6.05
N TYR A 291 -9.93 22.66 7.31
CA TYR A 291 -9.09 23.65 7.95
C TYR A 291 -7.69 23.10 8.17
N LEU A 292 -6.68 23.95 7.96
CA LEU A 292 -5.33 23.69 8.41
C LEU A 292 -5.15 24.29 9.81
N ILE A 293 -4.74 23.46 10.74
CA ILE A 293 -4.56 23.81 12.14
C ILE A 293 -3.08 23.76 12.43
N MET A 294 -2.50 24.91 12.76
CA MET A 294 -1.09 25.05 13.10
C MET A 294 -0.93 25.22 14.60
N GLN A 295 -0.01 24.44 15.19
CA GLN A 295 0.27 24.45 16.63
C GLN A 295 1.76 24.79 16.85
N ALA A 296 2.03 26.05 17.19
CA ALA A 296 3.40 26.57 17.38
C ALA A 296 3.99 26.20 18.73
N GLY A 297 5.26 25.80 18.79
CA GLY A 297 5.94 25.32 20.01
C GLY A 297 5.67 26.17 21.26
N GLY A 298 5.09 25.58 22.32
CA GLY A 298 4.85 26.26 23.60
C GLY A 298 3.57 27.11 23.72
N ASP A 299 2.81 27.31 22.64
CA ASP A 299 1.51 28.01 22.67
C ASP A 299 0.34 27.08 23.05
N PRO A 300 -0.46 27.32 24.09
CA PRO A 300 -1.63 26.46 24.35
C PRO A 300 -2.70 26.49 23.25
N GLU A 301 -2.75 27.53 22.41
CA GLU A 301 -3.80 27.71 21.42
C GLU A 301 -3.34 27.37 19.99
N ALA A 302 -4.20 26.66 19.27
CA ALA A 302 -3.99 26.35 17.87
C ALA A 302 -4.48 27.48 16.97
N THR A 303 -3.76 27.73 15.89
CA THR A 303 -4.14 28.71 14.87
C THR A 303 -4.87 28.05 13.71
N CYS A 304 -6.03 28.59 13.34
CA CYS A 304 -6.86 28.09 12.24
C CYS A 304 -6.64 28.84 10.92
N TYR A 305 -6.48 28.08 9.85
CA TYR A 305 -6.49 28.55 8.46
C TYR A 305 -7.60 27.83 7.70
N GLY A 306 -8.38 28.58 6.93
CA GLY A 306 -9.48 28.05 6.10
C GLY A 306 -9.36 28.49 4.64
N ASP A 307 -10.35 28.16 3.82
CA ASP A 307 -10.29 28.33 2.36
C ASP A 307 -8.98 27.77 1.78
N LEU A 308 -8.62 26.57 2.26
CA LEU A 308 -7.38 25.89 1.96
C LEU A 308 -7.48 25.26 0.57
N GLN A 309 -6.72 25.80 -0.38
CA GLN A 309 -6.77 25.38 -1.78
C GLN A 309 -5.37 25.02 -2.27
N VAL A 310 -5.23 23.80 -2.80
CA VAL A 310 -4.01 23.33 -3.46
C VAL A 310 -4.32 23.03 -4.93
N ASP A 311 -3.96 23.96 -5.80
CA ASP A 311 -4.21 23.87 -7.25
C ASP A 311 -2.89 23.77 -8.01
N GLY A 312 -2.40 22.53 -8.15
CA GLY A 312 -1.14 22.23 -8.83
C GLY A 312 0.07 22.88 -8.14
N PRO A 313 0.69 23.92 -8.73
CA PRO A 313 1.80 24.62 -8.10
C PRO A 313 1.36 25.73 -7.14
N PHE A 314 0.07 25.97 -6.90
CA PHE A 314 -0.40 27.05 -6.04
C PHE A 314 -1.00 26.50 -4.74
N LEU A 315 -0.69 27.17 -3.63
CA LEU A 315 -1.29 26.95 -2.33
C LEU A 315 -1.79 28.30 -1.81
N ASP A 316 -3.10 28.43 -1.68
CA ASP A 316 -3.74 29.61 -1.08
C ASP A 316 -4.47 29.17 0.20
N MET A 317 -4.39 30.00 1.24
CA MET A 317 -5.10 29.77 2.51
C MET A 317 -5.40 31.09 3.22
N VAL A 318 -6.43 31.11 4.05
CA VAL A 318 -6.88 32.30 4.77
C VAL A 318 -6.61 32.15 6.26
N TYR A 319 -5.83 33.06 6.83
CA TYR A 319 -5.68 33.18 8.28
C TYR A 319 -6.98 33.68 8.91
N LEU A 320 -7.74 32.78 9.53
CA LEU A 320 -9.13 33.06 9.94
C LEU A 320 -9.29 34.21 10.95
N PRO A 321 -8.39 34.42 11.94
CA PRO A 321 -8.55 35.51 12.90
C PRO A 321 -8.54 36.92 12.30
N ARG A 322 -7.93 37.12 11.11
CA ARG A 322 -7.83 38.45 10.46
C ARG A 322 -8.31 38.48 9.01
N GLY A 323 -8.59 37.33 8.40
CA GLY A 323 -9.00 37.22 7.00
C GLY A 323 -7.86 37.51 6.00
N ASN A 324 -6.60 37.43 6.44
CA ASN A 324 -5.46 37.64 5.55
C ASN A 324 -5.29 36.41 4.64
N ILE A 325 -5.25 36.63 3.34
CA ILE A 325 -4.96 35.57 2.35
C ILE A 325 -3.45 35.41 2.28
N LEU A 326 -2.97 34.19 2.47
CA LEU A 326 -1.59 33.78 2.25
C LEU A 326 -1.52 32.99 0.94
N ARG A 327 -0.59 33.38 0.07
CA ARG A 327 -0.45 32.80 -1.27
C ARG A 327 0.95 32.28 -1.48
N TYR A 328 1.05 31.04 -1.91
CA TYR A 328 2.31 30.36 -2.14
C TYR A 328 2.37 29.74 -3.53
N GLN A 329 3.59 29.58 -4.02
CA GLN A 329 3.89 28.81 -5.20
C GLN A 329 4.89 27.71 -4.83
N ARG A 330 4.68 26.50 -5.33
CA ARG A 330 5.56 25.36 -5.12
C ARG A 330 6.97 25.71 -5.59
N ALA A 331 7.95 25.45 -4.72
CA ALA A 331 9.37 25.65 -4.99
C ALA A 331 10.00 24.29 -5.34
N ASP A 332 10.78 24.26 -6.41
CA ASP A 332 11.52 23.08 -6.86
C ASP A 332 12.73 22.78 -5.96
#